data_AF-A0A0J0XPK4-F1
#
_entry.id   AF-A0A0J0XPK4-F1
#
_cell.length_a   1.000
_cell.length_b   1.000
_cell.length_c   1.000
_cell.angle_alpha   90.00
_cell.angle_beta   90.00
_cell.angle_gamma   90.00
#
_symmetry.space_group_name_H-M   'P 1'
#
loop_
_entity.id
_entity.type
_entity.pdbx_description
1 polymer ?
#
loop_
_entity_poly.entity_id
_entity_poly.type
_entity_poly.pdbx_seq_one_letter_code
_entity_poly.pdbx_strand_id
1 'polypeptide(L)'
;MLIVVVALAVLFHDVNNVSTWTCVDITTDNVNCGYCNGVCPPDSKCVGGKCICNNSGRPWCWLGCPDYNTDSVNCGTCGKSGGRCVGCPPGMLGCSGGCKDPQSHVDHCGSCFFQCPPGVPCRNGKCICPAPLTICGWYSPGCKDLMTDPLNCGACERVCNFQGKTKCRNGECIEDCPPGQIGCGVGGCVNPLNDNQNCGKCANSCAAGMTCRNGKCEGNDGCGPGQKLCNGLCTNPSNDNRHCGDCGVACPVGKNCRNGACS
;
A
#
# COMPACT_ATOMS: atom_id res chain seq x y z
N MET A 1 48.76 -33.44 7.87
CA MET A 1 48.60 -32.91 9.24
C MET A 1 47.51 -31.86 9.20
N LEU A 2 46.59 -31.93 10.17
CA LEU A 2 45.35 -31.15 10.40
C LEU A 2 45.57 -29.61 10.36
N ILE A 3 44.60 -28.76 10.00
CA ILE A 3 43.67 -27.95 10.86
C ILE A 3 42.73 -27.16 9.89
N VAL A 4 41.40 -27.32 9.76
CA VAL A 4 40.20 -26.84 10.51
C VAL A 4 40.05 -25.32 10.79
N VAL A 5 38.88 -24.76 10.42
CA VAL A 5 38.05 -23.70 11.07
C VAL A 5 37.91 -22.31 10.37
N VAL A 6 36.73 -22.14 9.73
CA VAL A 6 35.71 -21.06 9.83
C VAL A 6 36.00 -19.58 9.46
N ALA A 7 35.21 -19.13 8.47
CA ALA A 7 34.51 -17.85 8.25
C ALA A 7 34.99 -16.53 8.88
N LEU A 8 34.94 -15.45 8.11
CA LEU A 8 34.09 -14.29 8.42
C LEU A 8 33.94 -13.38 7.20
N ALA A 9 32.69 -13.04 6.86
CA ALA A 9 32.34 -11.98 5.93
C ALA A 9 32.51 -10.61 6.63
N VAL A 10 33.16 -9.64 5.99
CA VAL A 10 32.90 -8.21 6.23
C VAL A 10 32.97 -7.45 4.89
N LEU A 11 31.86 -6.74 4.66
CA LEU A 11 31.49 -5.72 3.67
C LEU A 11 32.59 -4.70 3.32
N PHE A 12 32.65 -4.24 2.06
CA PHE A 12 32.44 -2.83 1.66
C PHE A 12 32.36 -2.68 0.11
N HIS A 13 31.58 -1.68 -0.32
CA HIS A 13 31.11 -1.34 -1.66
C HIS A 13 32.18 -0.98 -2.71
N ASP A 14 31.94 -1.34 -3.97
CA ASP A 14 32.17 -0.43 -5.12
C ASP A 14 31.20 -0.75 -6.28
N VAL A 15 30.58 0.28 -6.86
CA VAL A 15 29.40 0.19 -7.76
C VAL A 15 29.76 0.27 -9.23
N ASN A 16 31.03 0.39 -9.59
CA ASN A 16 31.44 0.47 -10.99
C ASN A 16 32.79 -0.23 -11.22
N ASN A 17 32.78 -1.25 -12.09
CA ASN A 17 33.91 -1.78 -12.88
C ASN A 17 34.55 -3.14 -12.46
N VAL A 18 33.98 -4.20 -13.07
CA VAL A 18 34.51 -5.49 -13.58
C VAL A 18 35.21 -6.48 -12.65
N SER A 19 34.52 -7.60 -12.36
CA SER A 19 34.96 -8.99 -12.67
C SER A 19 34.30 -10.08 -11.78
N THR A 20 32.97 -10.10 -11.65
CA THR A 20 32.28 -11.15 -10.88
C THR A 20 31.04 -11.69 -11.63
N TRP A 21 30.93 -13.01 -11.70
CA TRP A 21 29.80 -13.76 -12.25
C TRP A 21 28.53 -13.47 -11.44
N THR A 22 27.82 -12.39 -11.78
CA THR A 22 26.52 -12.09 -11.20
C THR A 22 25.43 -12.55 -12.13
N CYS A 23 24.63 -13.45 -11.57
CA CYS A 23 23.47 -14.08 -12.15
C CYS A 23 22.29 -13.17 -11.86
N VAL A 24 21.92 -12.37 -12.85
CA VAL A 24 21.07 -11.19 -12.65
C VAL A 24 19.58 -11.52 -12.68
N ASP A 25 19.19 -12.49 -13.51
CA ASP A 25 17.79 -12.85 -13.68
C ASP A 25 17.65 -14.36 -13.87
N ILE A 26 17.29 -15.08 -12.81
CA ILE A 26 17.04 -16.51 -12.89
C ILE A 26 15.67 -16.86 -13.43
N THR A 27 14.84 -15.86 -13.73
CA THR A 27 13.42 -16.06 -14.08
C THR A 27 13.16 -15.95 -15.58
N THR A 28 13.95 -15.16 -16.30
CA THR A 28 13.76 -14.96 -17.75
C THR A 28 15.04 -15.06 -18.59
N ASP A 29 16.22 -15.07 -17.97
CA ASP A 29 17.47 -15.24 -18.70
C ASP A 29 17.69 -16.70 -19.11
N ASN A 30 17.86 -16.94 -20.41
CA ASN A 30 18.16 -18.25 -20.97
C ASN A 30 19.52 -18.81 -20.55
N VAL A 31 20.44 -18.00 -20.02
CA VAL A 31 21.75 -18.45 -19.56
C VAL A 31 21.76 -18.76 -18.06
N ASN A 32 20.78 -18.25 -17.30
CA ASN A 32 20.73 -18.33 -15.84
C ASN A 32 19.41 -18.92 -15.31
N CYS A 33 18.70 -19.72 -16.09
CA CYS A 33 17.34 -20.13 -15.80
C CYS A 33 17.21 -21.07 -14.59
N GLY A 34 16.48 -20.62 -13.57
CA GLY A 34 16.23 -21.34 -12.32
C GLY A 34 17.40 -21.28 -11.32
N TYR A 35 18.63 -21.24 -11.81
CA TYR A 35 19.85 -21.03 -11.06
C TYR A 35 20.96 -20.48 -11.96
N CYS A 36 22.02 -19.97 -11.36
CA CYS A 36 23.11 -19.32 -12.08
C CYS A 36 23.86 -20.27 -13.00
N ASN A 37 24.05 -19.86 -14.26
CA ASN A 37 24.51 -20.71 -15.36
C ASN A 37 23.58 -21.89 -15.70
N GLY A 38 22.30 -21.83 -15.29
CA GLY A 38 21.25 -22.74 -15.74
C GLY A 38 20.85 -22.46 -17.19
N VAL A 39 21.73 -22.81 -18.13
CA VAL A 39 21.49 -22.53 -19.55
C VAL A 39 20.33 -23.38 -20.07
N CYS A 40 19.33 -22.74 -20.64
CA CYS A 40 18.24 -23.43 -21.30
C CYS A 40 18.73 -24.14 -22.56
N PRO A 41 18.40 -25.43 -22.74
CA PRO A 41 18.80 -26.17 -23.92
C PRO A 41 18.20 -25.60 -25.22
N PRO A 42 18.74 -25.97 -26.39
CA PRO A 42 18.19 -25.55 -27.68
C PRO A 42 16.67 -25.79 -27.79
N ASP A 43 16.00 -24.93 -28.53
CA ASP A 43 14.53 -24.90 -28.72
C ASP A 43 13.70 -24.65 -27.45
N SER A 44 14.31 -24.10 -26.41
CA SER A 44 13.63 -23.66 -25.20
C SER A 44 14.01 -22.23 -24.78
N LYS A 45 13.20 -21.63 -23.90
CA LYS A 45 13.40 -20.32 -23.30
C LYS A 45 13.05 -20.34 -21.81
N CYS A 46 13.65 -19.45 -21.04
CA CYS A 46 13.38 -19.32 -19.62
C CYS A 46 12.08 -18.57 -19.39
N VAL A 47 11.15 -19.18 -18.64
CA VAL A 47 9.91 -18.53 -18.19
C VAL A 47 9.68 -18.89 -16.74
N GLY A 48 9.69 -17.89 -15.85
CA GLY A 48 9.50 -18.10 -14.42
C GLY A 48 10.55 -19.03 -13.79
N GLY A 49 11.77 -19.04 -14.34
CA GLY A 49 12.90 -19.83 -13.86
C GLY A 49 12.85 -21.31 -14.22
N LYS A 50 12.09 -21.67 -15.25
CA LYS A 50 12.11 -23.00 -15.87
C LYS A 50 12.32 -22.86 -17.37
N CYS A 51 13.08 -23.78 -17.95
CA CYS A 51 13.22 -23.86 -19.40
C CYS A 51 11.94 -24.46 -20.00
N ILE A 52 11.32 -23.69 -20.88
CA ILE A 52 10.05 -23.97 -21.52
C ILE A 52 10.28 -24.05 -23.03
N CYS A 53 9.76 -25.08 -23.66
CA CYS A 53 9.85 -25.32 -25.10
C CYS A 53 9.17 -24.21 -25.92
N ASN A 54 9.89 -23.68 -26.91
CA ASN A 54 9.43 -22.55 -27.72
C ASN A 54 8.13 -22.85 -28.49
N ASN A 55 7.99 -24.08 -28.99
CA ASN A 55 6.88 -24.48 -29.87
C ASN A 55 5.60 -24.84 -29.12
N SER A 56 5.67 -25.10 -27.81
CA SER A 56 4.54 -25.67 -27.07
C SER A 56 4.24 -24.98 -25.74
N GLY A 57 5.14 -24.14 -25.21
CA GLY A 57 4.98 -23.55 -23.89
C GLY A 57 5.06 -24.57 -22.75
N ARG A 58 5.55 -25.79 -23.02
CA ARG A 58 5.66 -26.89 -22.05
C ARG A 58 7.06 -26.99 -21.44
N PRO A 59 7.23 -27.55 -20.23
CA PRO A 59 8.55 -27.76 -19.63
C PRO A 59 9.46 -28.58 -20.54
N TRP A 60 10.74 -28.21 -20.58
CA TRP A 60 11.77 -29.02 -21.23
C TRP A 60 11.97 -30.35 -20.48
N CYS A 61 12.04 -31.46 -21.22
CA CYS A 61 12.28 -32.81 -20.67
C CYS A 61 13.73 -33.23 -20.91
N TRP A 62 14.25 -34.19 -20.14
CA TRP A 62 15.67 -34.64 -20.16
C TRP A 62 16.32 -34.85 -21.55
N LEU A 63 15.53 -35.14 -22.59
CA LEU A 63 16.00 -35.39 -23.96
C LEU A 63 15.45 -34.39 -25.01
N GLY A 64 14.81 -33.30 -24.58
CA GLY A 64 14.33 -32.25 -25.49
C GLY A 64 12.90 -31.78 -25.21
N CYS A 65 12.24 -31.34 -26.27
CA CYS A 65 10.87 -30.83 -26.27
C CYS A 65 9.92 -31.82 -26.95
N PRO A 66 9.55 -32.93 -26.28
CA PRO A 66 8.72 -33.93 -26.91
C PRO A 66 7.29 -33.42 -27.11
N ASP A 67 6.63 -33.93 -28.15
CA ASP A 67 5.20 -33.68 -28.35
C ASP A 67 4.41 -34.57 -27.39
N TYR A 68 3.82 -33.95 -26.36
CA TYR A 68 3.06 -34.66 -25.33
C TYR A 68 1.78 -35.34 -25.84
N ASN A 69 1.39 -35.09 -27.10
CA ASN A 69 0.23 -35.70 -27.74
C ASN A 69 0.59 -36.92 -28.59
N THR A 70 1.85 -37.06 -29.02
CA THR A 70 2.27 -38.15 -29.91
C THR A 70 3.43 -38.96 -29.36
N ASP A 71 4.20 -38.42 -28.42
CA ASP A 71 5.31 -39.12 -27.77
C ASP A 71 4.80 -40.03 -26.63
N SER A 72 4.85 -41.34 -26.88
CA SER A 72 4.43 -42.39 -25.94
C SER A 72 5.28 -42.52 -24.66
N VAL A 73 6.44 -41.84 -24.61
CA VAL A 73 7.36 -41.80 -23.47
C VAL A 73 7.16 -40.53 -22.63
N ASN A 74 6.55 -39.49 -23.20
CA ASN A 74 6.35 -38.18 -22.57
C ASN A 74 4.88 -37.70 -22.62
N CYS A 75 3.94 -38.65 -22.67
CA CYS A 75 2.52 -38.38 -22.85
C CYS A 75 1.96 -37.53 -21.70
N GLY A 76 1.60 -36.28 -21.97
CA GLY A 76 1.06 -35.32 -20.99
C GLY A 76 2.08 -34.73 -19.99
N THR A 77 3.20 -35.41 -19.70
CA THR A 77 4.31 -34.91 -18.88
C THR A 77 5.60 -35.67 -19.19
N CYS A 78 6.76 -35.06 -18.91
CA CYS A 78 8.06 -35.71 -19.07
C CYS A 78 8.12 -37.08 -18.36
N GLY A 79 8.63 -38.10 -19.04
CA GLY A 79 8.93 -39.42 -18.48
C GLY A 79 7.72 -40.32 -18.24
N LYS A 80 6.51 -39.92 -18.63
CA LYS A 80 5.33 -40.79 -18.55
C LYS A 80 5.30 -41.77 -19.73
N SER A 81 5.92 -42.92 -19.51
CA SER A 81 5.97 -44.06 -20.46
C SER A 81 4.79 -45.02 -20.28
N GLY A 82 4.34 -45.64 -21.39
CA GLY A 82 3.46 -46.81 -21.35
C GLY A 82 1.94 -46.57 -21.46
N GLY A 83 1.50 -45.36 -21.85
CA GLY A 83 0.09 -45.06 -22.13
C GLY A 83 -0.17 -44.75 -23.60
N ARG A 84 -1.36 -45.07 -24.11
CA ARG A 84 -1.84 -44.50 -25.38
C ARG A 84 -1.88 -42.99 -25.21
N CYS A 85 -1.20 -42.24 -26.08
CA CYS A 85 -1.33 -40.79 -26.12
C CYS A 85 -2.74 -40.44 -26.56
N VAL A 86 -3.68 -40.44 -25.61
CA VAL A 86 -4.90 -39.66 -25.75
C VAL A 86 -4.45 -38.24 -25.48
N GLY A 87 -3.78 -37.66 -26.49
CA GLY A 87 -3.44 -36.25 -26.50
C GLY A 87 -4.70 -35.44 -26.19
N CYS A 88 -4.52 -34.29 -25.56
CA CYS A 88 -5.66 -33.46 -25.30
C CYS A 88 -6.25 -32.96 -26.63
N PRO A 89 -7.57 -32.77 -26.72
CA PRO A 89 -8.17 -32.11 -27.88
C PRO A 89 -7.42 -30.80 -28.20
N PRO A 90 -7.36 -30.38 -29.48
CA PRO A 90 -6.72 -29.15 -29.87
C PRO A 90 -7.14 -27.97 -28.97
N GLY A 91 -6.17 -27.22 -28.47
CA GLY A 91 -6.40 -26.08 -27.56
C GLY A 91 -6.44 -26.42 -26.07
N MET A 92 -6.48 -27.70 -25.67
CA MET A 92 -6.42 -28.11 -24.27
C MET A 92 -4.98 -28.40 -23.79
N LEU A 93 -4.70 -28.05 -22.54
CA LEU A 93 -3.44 -28.38 -21.85
C LEU A 93 -3.53 -29.75 -21.20
N GLY A 94 -2.53 -30.61 -21.44
CA GLY A 94 -2.34 -31.81 -20.63
C GLY A 94 -1.64 -31.44 -19.32
N CYS A 95 -2.36 -31.50 -18.20
CA CYS A 95 -1.84 -31.24 -16.86
C CYS A 95 -1.89 -32.54 -16.02
N SER A 96 -1.24 -32.56 -14.84
CA SER A 96 -1.45 -33.69 -13.91
C SER A 96 -2.93 -33.78 -13.57
N GLY A 97 -3.52 -34.96 -13.80
CA GLY A 97 -4.96 -35.18 -13.63
C GLY A 97 -5.81 -34.99 -14.89
N GLY A 98 -5.22 -34.73 -16.07
CA GLY A 98 -5.91 -34.79 -17.36
C GLY A 98 -5.89 -33.48 -18.14
N CYS A 99 -6.79 -33.39 -19.12
CA CYS A 99 -6.88 -32.24 -20.02
C CYS A 99 -7.65 -31.08 -19.39
N LYS A 100 -7.08 -29.89 -19.44
CA LYS A 100 -7.61 -28.65 -18.88
C LYS A 100 -7.69 -27.60 -19.95
N ASP A 101 -8.80 -26.87 -20.01
CA ASP A 101 -8.93 -25.75 -20.94
C ASP A 101 -8.15 -24.53 -20.39
N PRO A 102 -7.03 -24.13 -21.03
CA PRO A 102 -6.27 -22.98 -20.59
C PRO A 102 -7.04 -21.67 -20.69
N GLN A 103 -8.09 -21.60 -21.52
CA GLN A 103 -8.79 -20.36 -21.79
C GLN A 103 -9.78 -19.99 -20.69
N SER A 104 -10.26 -20.98 -19.93
CA SER A 104 -11.38 -20.82 -19.00
C SER A 104 -11.20 -21.51 -17.65
N HIS A 105 -10.27 -22.45 -17.50
CA HIS A 105 -10.11 -23.19 -16.24
C HIS A 105 -9.37 -22.35 -15.20
N VAL A 106 -10.03 -22.09 -14.06
CA VAL A 106 -9.52 -21.19 -13.00
C VAL A 106 -8.18 -21.64 -12.40
N ASP A 107 -7.97 -22.96 -12.22
CA ASP A 107 -6.72 -23.51 -11.67
C ASP A 107 -5.61 -23.77 -12.71
N HIS A 108 -5.88 -23.53 -13.99
CA HIS A 108 -4.98 -23.82 -15.11
C HIS A 108 -5.03 -22.73 -16.19
N CYS A 109 -5.12 -21.47 -15.77
CA CYS A 109 -5.37 -20.36 -16.67
C CYS A 109 -4.11 -20.00 -17.47
N GLY A 110 -4.13 -20.23 -18.78
CA GLY A 110 -2.98 -20.05 -19.68
C GLY A 110 -1.88 -21.10 -19.55
N SER A 111 -1.67 -21.70 -18.36
CA SER A 111 -0.72 -22.80 -18.14
C SER A 111 -1.16 -23.74 -17.02
N CYS A 112 -0.57 -24.94 -16.94
CA CYS A 112 -0.90 -25.89 -15.89
C CYS A 112 -0.52 -25.36 -14.50
N PHE A 113 -1.43 -25.48 -13.53
CA PHE A 113 -1.24 -25.05 -12.14
C PHE A 113 -1.09 -23.52 -11.97
N PHE A 114 -1.46 -22.75 -12.99
CA PHE A 114 -1.61 -21.31 -12.86
C PHE A 114 -3.02 -20.99 -12.37
N GLN A 115 -3.16 -20.91 -11.06
CA GLN A 115 -4.44 -20.65 -10.41
C GLN A 115 -4.71 -19.14 -10.34
N CYS A 116 -5.89 -18.73 -10.83
CA CYS A 116 -6.34 -17.36 -10.65
C CYS A 116 -6.64 -17.06 -9.18
N PRO A 117 -6.46 -15.81 -8.74
CA PRO A 117 -6.79 -15.43 -7.38
C PRO A 117 -8.25 -15.71 -7.02
N PRO A 118 -8.58 -15.88 -5.72
CA PRO A 118 -9.96 -16.16 -5.30
C PRO A 118 -10.96 -15.17 -5.89
N GLY A 119 -11.99 -15.69 -6.55
CA GLY A 119 -13.04 -14.89 -7.19
C GLY A 119 -12.65 -14.24 -8.53
N VAL A 120 -11.43 -14.44 -9.03
CA VAL A 120 -10.99 -13.94 -10.33
C VAL A 120 -11.18 -15.04 -11.40
N PRO A 121 -12.03 -14.83 -12.42
CA PRO A 121 -12.21 -15.82 -13.48
C PRO A 121 -11.02 -15.86 -14.44
N CYS A 122 -10.80 -17.02 -15.05
CA CYS A 122 -9.96 -17.16 -16.23
C CYS A 122 -10.78 -16.83 -17.48
N ARG A 123 -10.31 -15.88 -18.30
CA ARG A 123 -10.88 -15.60 -19.61
C ARG A 123 -9.77 -15.36 -20.61
N ASN A 124 -9.84 -16.06 -21.74
CA ASN A 124 -8.84 -16.01 -22.80
C ASN A 124 -7.40 -16.25 -22.30
N GLY A 125 -7.25 -17.19 -21.37
CA GLY A 125 -5.95 -17.59 -20.82
C GLY A 125 -5.34 -16.60 -19.84
N LYS A 126 -6.13 -15.63 -19.35
CA LYS A 126 -5.69 -14.64 -18.37
C LYS A 126 -6.66 -14.56 -17.21
N CYS A 127 -6.12 -14.42 -16.00
CA CYS A 127 -6.91 -14.07 -14.84
C CYS A 127 -7.31 -12.61 -14.96
N ILE A 128 -8.60 -12.34 -15.14
CA ILE A 128 -9.11 -10.99 -15.32
C ILE A 128 -10.32 -10.78 -14.44
N CYS A 129 -10.40 -9.61 -13.81
CA CYS A 129 -11.57 -9.23 -13.07
C CYS A 129 -12.74 -8.88 -14.01
N PRO A 130 -14.00 -9.11 -13.58
CA PRO A 130 -15.14 -8.50 -14.24
C PRO A 130 -14.98 -6.98 -14.26
N ALA A 131 -15.17 -6.35 -15.42
CA ALA A 131 -15.13 -4.91 -15.54
C ALA A 131 -16.21 -4.28 -14.61
N PRO A 132 -15.91 -3.15 -13.93
CA PRO A 132 -14.72 -2.31 -14.06
C PRO A 132 -13.59 -2.60 -13.04
N LEU A 133 -13.59 -3.78 -12.40
CA LEU A 133 -12.68 -4.08 -11.30
C LEU A 133 -11.25 -4.40 -11.79
N THR A 134 -10.28 -4.15 -10.92
CA THR A 134 -8.85 -4.39 -11.16
C THR A 134 -8.32 -5.41 -10.17
N ILE A 135 -7.39 -6.29 -10.59
CA ILE A 135 -6.69 -7.19 -9.67
C ILE A 135 -5.68 -6.35 -8.88
N CYS A 136 -5.86 -6.28 -7.57
CA CYS A 136 -4.93 -5.64 -6.63
C CYS A 136 -4.55 -6.60 -5.50
N GLY A 137 -3.46 -6.33 -4.80
CA GLY A 137 -2.93 -7.14 -3.70
C GLY A 137 -1.74 -8.01 -4.11
N TRP A 138 -0.63 -7.89 -3.39
CA TRP A 138 0.56 -8.73 -3.58
C TRP A 138 0.43 -10.10 -2.90
N TYR A 139 0.03 -10.10 -1.63
CA TYR A 139 -0.07 -11.33 -0.81
C TYR A 139 -1.44 -12.02 -0.91
N SER A 140 -2.48 -11.24 -1.22
CA SER A 140 -3.84 -11.75 -1.40
C SER A 140 -4.48 -11.02 -2.58
N PRO A 141 -4.08 -11.38 -3.81
CA PRO A 141 -4.61 -10.74 -5.01
C PRO A 141 -6.12 -10.96 -5.13
N GLY A 142 -6.84 -9.95 -5.60
CA GLY A 142 -8.28 -10.04 -5.79
C GLY A 142 -8.84 -8.81 -6.49
N CYS A 143 -10.10 -8.90 -6.92
CA CYS A 143 -10.76 -7.80 -7.62
C CYS A 143 -11.12 -6.66 -6.67
N LYS A 144 -10.68 -5.45 -7.00
CA LYS A 144 -10.97 -4.20 -6.29
C LYS A 144 -11.57 -3.17 -7.23
N ASP A 145 -12.51 -2.39 -6.71
CA ASP A 145 -13.10 -1.26 -7.44
C ASP A 145 -12.27 -0.01 -7.19
N LEU A 146 -11.48 0.41 -8.17
CA LEU A 146 -10.64 1.59 -8.04
C LEU A 146 -11.46 2.88 -7.93
N MET A 147 -12.75 2.88 -8.24
CA MET A 147 -13.58 4.08 -8.21
C MET A 147 -14.15 4.40 -6.83
N THR A 148 -14.25 3.39 -5.96
CA THR A 148 -14.97 3.48 -4.69
C THR A 148 -14.27 2.83 -3.50
N ASP A 149 -13.27 1.95 -3.71
CA ASP A 149 -12.54 1.31 -2.62
C ASP A 149 -11.53 2.28 -1.98
N PRO A 150 -11.69 2.68 -0.71
CA PRO A 150 -10.75 3.56 -0.03
C PRO A 150 -9.38 2.92 0.19
N LEU A 151 -9.19 1.61 0.03
CA LEU A 151 -7.89 0.96 0.12
C LEU A 151 -7.15 0.86 -1.22
N ASN A 152 -7.84 1.10 -2.33
CA ASN A 152 -7.32 0.95 -3.70
C ASN A 152 -7.83 2.08 -4.61
N CYS A 153 -7.94 3.30 -4.09
CA CYS A 153 -8.65 4.36 -4.79
C CYS A 153 -7.85 4.82 -6.00
N GLY A 154 -8.33 4.73 -7.24
CA GLY A 154 -7.65 5.15 -8.47
C GLY A 154 -6.43 4.30 -8.88
N ALA A 155 -5.81 3.58 -7.95
CA ALA A 155 -4.72 2.65 -8.18
C ALA A 155 -4.69 1.62 -7.04
N CYS A 156 -4.15 0.42 -7.33
CA CYS A 156 -3.95 -0.59 -6.31
C CYS A 156 -3.11 -0.05 -5.15
N GLU A 157 -3.49 -0.42 -3.93
CA GLU A 157 -2.84 -0.02 -2.67
C GLU A 157 -2.78 1.50 -2.41
N ARG A 158 -3.48 2.35 -3.19
CA ARG A 158 -3.61 3.77 -2.89
C ARG A 158 -4.69 4.00 -1.83
N VAL A 159 -4.28 3.87 -0.58
CA VAL A 159 -5.13 4.01 0.61
C VAL A 159 -5.48 5.49 0.88
N CYS A 160 -6.77 5.79 1.01
CA CYS A 160 -7.27 7.06 1.51
C CYS A 160 -7.18 7.08 3.04
N ASN A 161 -6.03 7.51 3.56
CA ASN A 161 -5.82 7.77 4.98
C ASN A 161 -4.81 8.91 5.19
N PHE A 162 -5.10 10.06 4.56
CA PHE A 162 -4.24 11.23 4.66
C PHE A 162 -5.06 12.49 4.51
N GLN A 163 -4.69 13.55 5.25
CA GLN A 163 -5.33 14.87 5.16
C GLN A 163 -6.85 14.79 5.33
N GLY A 164 -7.34 13.96 6.27
CA GLY A 164 -8.79 13.75 6.47
C GLY A 164 -9.51 13.10 5.28
N LYS A 165 -8.78 12.59 4.29
CA LYS A 165 -9.34 11.84 3.17
C LYS A 165 -9.44 10.38 3.55
N THR A 166 -10.67 9.92 3.79
CA THR A 166 -10.97 8.54 4.20
C THR A 166 -11.90 7.82 3.21
N LYS A 167 -12.44 8.55 2.23
CA LYS A 167 -13.34 8.02 1.20
C LYS A 167 -12.71 8.09 -0.18
N CYS A 168 -13.10 7.15 -1.03
CA CYS A 168 -12.81 7.17 -2.46
C CYS A 168 -14.07 7.55 -3.24
N ARG A 169 -13.93 8.49 -4.18
CA ARG A 169 -15.01 8.84 -5.10
C ARG A 169 -14.41 9.09 -6.48
N ASN A 170 -14.93 8.41 -7.48
CA ASN A 170 -14.48 8.53 -8.87
C ASN A 170 -12.96 8.32 -9.03
N GLY A 171 -12.37 7.44 -8.22
CA GLY A 171 -10.94 7.17 -8.26
C GLY A 171 -10.09 8.26 -7.61
N GLU A 172 -10.67 9.13 -6.78
CA GLU A 172 -9.94 10.13 -6.01
C GLU A 172 -10.25 10.05 -4.51
N CYS A 173 -9.19 10.18 -3.69
CA CYS A 173 -9.36 10.32 -2.26
C CYS A 173 -9.89 11.72 -1.94
N ILE A 174 -11.04 11.75 -1.28
CA ILE A 174 -11.79 12.98 -0.96
C ILE A 174 -11.81 13.21 0.53
N GLU A 175 -11.83 14.48 0.94
CA GLU A 175 -12.02 14.82 2.35
C GLU A 175 -13.42 14.42 2.81
N ASP A 176 -13.50 13.87 4.03
CA ASP A 176 -14.75 13.41 4.63
C ASP A 176 -14.81 13.83 6.11
N CYS A 177 -14.53 15.10 6.36
CA CYS A 177 -14.62 15.64 7.71
C CYS A 177 -16.03 16.12 8.05
N PRO A 178 -16.51 15.89 9.30
CA PRO A 178 -17.74 16.47 9.78
C PRO A 178 -17.73 18.00 9.64
N PRO A 179 -18.90 18.65 9.53
CA PRO A 179 -18.99 20.11 9.47
C PRO A 179 -18.20 20.78 10.61
N GLY A 180 -17.41 21.79 10.25
CA GLY A 180 -16.55 22.52 11.20
C GLY A 180 -15.23 21.83 11.55
N GLN A 181 -14.90 20.69 10.94
CA GLN A 181 -13.60 20.04 11.07
C GLN A 181 -12.76 20.16 9.79
N ILE A 182 -11.45 19.99 9.93
CA ILE A 182 -10.48 19.98 8.83
C ILE A 182 -9.65 18.69 8.86
N GLY A 183 -9.14 18.26 7.70
CA GLY A 183 -8.31 17.06 7.58
C GLY A 183 -6.83 17.32 7.88
N CYS A 184 -6.27 16.64 8.90
CA CYS A 184 -4.90 16.85 9.36
C CYS A 184 -4.03 15.59 9.28
N GLY A 185 -3.58 15.28 8.06
CA GLY A 185 -2.68 14.16 7.80
C GLY A 185 -3.27 12.82 8.23
N VAL A 186 -2.45 11.98 8.85
CA VAL A 186 -2.85 10.72 9.51
C VAL A 186 -3.65 10.95 10.80
N GLY A 187 -3.67 12.16 11.34
CA GLY A 187 -4.48 12.51 12.51
C GLY A 187 -6.00 12.54 12.25
N GLY A 188 -6.42 12.32 11.00
CA GLY A 188 -7.82 12.32 10.62
C GLY A 188 -8.43 13.73 10.64
N CYS A 189 -9.68 13.82 11.03
CA CYS A 189 -10.41 15.08 11.12
C CYS A 189 -10.30 15.69 12.51
N VAL A 190 -10.00 16.98 12.58
CA VAL A 190 -9.82 17.72 13.83
C VAL A 190 -10.64 18.99 13.82
N ASN A 191 -11.04 19.48 14.99
CA ASN A 191 -11.75 20.75 15.11
C ASN A 191 -10.74 21.89 15.27
N PRO A 192 -10.50 22.72 14.23
CA PRO A 192 -9.50 23.77 14.31
C PRO A 192 -9.89 24.88 15.27
N LEU A 193 -11.14 24.93 15.76
CA LEU A 193 -11.62 26.02 16.62
C LEU A 193 -11.26 25.81 18.10
N ASN A 194 -10.98 24.58 18.52
CA ASN A 194 -10.74 24.25 19.93
C ASN A 194 -9.72 23.12 20.16
N ASP A 195 -9.16 22.52 19.10
CA ASP A 195 -8.06 21.57 19.25
C ASP A 195 -6.74 22.32 19.50
N ASN A 196 -6.19 22.15 20.69
CA ASN A 196 -4.92 22.72 21.11
C ASN A 196 -3.71 22.28 20.26
N GLN A 197 -3.78 21.16 19.55
CA GLN A 197 -2.71 20.65 18.68
C GLN A 197 -2.87 21.08 17.21
N ASN A 198 -4.05 21.59 16.83
CA ASN A 198 -4.41 21.93 15.45
C ASN A 198 -5.17 23.27 15.36
N CYS A 199 -4.76 24.26 16.15
CA CYS A 199 -5.54 25.48 16.34
C CYS A 199 -5.50 26.36 15.08
N GLY A 200 -6.66 26.55 14.43
CA GLY A 200 -6.80 27.30 13.18
C GLY A 200 -6.29 26.58 11.92
N LYS A 201 -5.34 25.65 12.05
CA LYS A 201 -4.81 24.81 10.97
C LYS A 201 -4.10 23.57 11.54
N CYS A 202 -3.82 22.59 10.69
CA CYS A 202 -3.10 21.38 11.06
C CYS A 202 -1.70 21.68 11.62
N ALA A 203 -1.31 20.91 12.65
CA ALA A 203 -0.02 20.99 13.33
C ALA A 203 0.32 22.39 13.88
N ASN A 204 -0.70 23.20 14.19
CA ASN A 204 -0.52 24.48 14.88
C ASN A 204 -0.85 24.33 16.37
N SER A 205 0.10 23.75 17.11
CA SER A 205 -0.04 23.55 18.54
C SER A 205 0.10 24.87 19.31
N CYS A 206 -0.81 25.10 20.25
CA CYS A 206 -0.69 26.22 21.18
C CYS A 206 0.47 26.00 22.15
N ALA A 207 1.18 27.08 22.48
CA ALA A 207 2.28 27.02 23.45
C ALA A 207 1.78 26.60 24.85
N ALA A 208 2.70 26.17 25.71
CA ALA A 208 2.38 25.80 27.08
C ALA A 208 1.64 26.95 27.81
N GLY A 209 0.52 26.62 28.46
CA GLY A 209 -0.33 27.61 29.13
C GLY A 209 -1.30 28.35 28.20
N MET A 210 -1.38 28.02 26.91
CA MET A 210 -2.38 28.58 25.98
C MET A 210 -3.49 27.56 25.69
N THR A 211 -4.65 28.05 25.27
CA THR A 211 -5.79 27.23 24.83
C THR A 211 -6.28 27.72 23.47
N CYS A 212 -6.69 26.79 22.61
CA CYS A 212 -7.31 27.12 21.35
C CYS A 212 -8.74 27.60 21.59
N ARG A 213 -9.01 28.86 21.25
CA ARG A 213 -10.34 29.45 21.28
C ARG A 213 -10.60 30.11 19.93
N ASN A 214 -11.69 29.72 19.28
CA ASN A 214 -12.11 30.25 17.96
C ASN A 214 -10.98 30.23 16.92
N GLY A 215 -10.14 29.19 16.94
CA GLY A 215 -9.05 29.01 15.98
C GLY A 215 -7.81 29.85 16.25
N LYS A 216 -7.69 30.44 17.45
CA LYS A 216 -6.51 31.17 17.89
C LYS A 216 -6.02 30.62 19.22
N CYS A 217 -4.70 30.51 19.34
CA CYS A 217 -4.09 30.23 20.62
C CYS A 217 -4.19 31.50 21.46
N GLU A 218 -4.96 31.42 22.54
CA GLU A 218 -5.13 32.48 23.52
C GLU A 218 -4.48 32.04 24.82
N GLY A 219 -3.84 32.98 25.54
CA GLY A 219 -3.29 32.71 26.85
C GLY A 219 -4.37 32.17 27.77
N ASN A 220 -4.13 31.01 28.38
CA ASN A 220 -4.99 30.50 29.43
C ASN A 220 -4.53 31.16 30.73
N ASP A 221 -4.99 32.38 30.93
CA ASP A 221 -5.06 33.04 32.23
C ASP A 221 -5.78 32.14 33.27
N GLY A 222 -6.39 31.00 32.87
CA GLY A 222 -7.20 30.14 33.74
C GLY A 222 -8.58 30.72 34.01
N CYS A 223 -8.92 31.81 33.33
CA CYS A 223 -10.12 32.59 33.58
C CYS A 223 -11.22 32.36 32.54
N GLY A 224 -12.46 32.52 33.00
CA GLY A 224 -13.64 32.40 32.15
C GLY A 224 -13.69 33.48 31.06
N PRO A 225 -14.60 33.37 30.09
CA PRO A 225 -14.79 34.39 29.06
C PRO A 225 -14.98 35.79 29.67
N GLY A 226 -14.29 36.80 29.11
CA GLY A 226 -14.35 38.18 29.57
C GLY A 226 -13.60 38.49 30.86
N GLN A 227 -12.83 37.54 31.40
CA GLN A 227 -11.97 37.72 32.57
C GLN A 227 -10.49 37.65 32.20
N LYS A 228 -9.66 38.37 32.95
CA LYS A 228 -8.18 38.31 32.92
C LYS A 228 -7.67 37.79 34.25
N LEU A 229 -6.52 37.10 34.24
CA LEU A 229 -5.84 36.73 35.48
C LEU A 229 -5.04 37.91 36.01
N CYS A 230 -5.58 38.59 37.01
CA CYS A 230 -4.88 39.68 37.68
C CYS A 230 -4.44 39.24 39.07
N ASN A 231 -3.12 39.20 39.30
CA ASN A 231 -2.53 38.78 40.59
C ASN A 231 -3.02 37.40 41.07
N GLY A 232 -3.19 36.46 40.14
CA GLY A 232 -3.65 35.10 40.45
C GLY A 232 -5.17 34.96 40.64
N LEU A 233 -5.96 36.03 40.46
CA LEU A 233 -7.42 35.99 40.53
C LEU A 233 -8.06 36.36 39.19
N CYS A 234 -9.05 35.59 38.78
CA CYS A 234 -9.86 35.92 37.62
C CYS A 234 -10.76 37.12 37.90
N THR A 235 -10.49 38.21 37.21
CA THR A 235 -11.19 39.50 37.38
C THR A 235 -11.73 39.96 36.04
N ASN A 236 -12.91 40.59 36.05
CA ASN A 236 -13.56 41.08 34.86
C ASN A 236 -13.20 42.56 34.65
N PRO A 237 -12.29 42.89 33.72
CA PRO A 237 -11.86 44.27 33.54
C PRO A 237 -12.96 45.19 32.98
N SER A 238 -14.11 44.66 32.58
CA SER A 238 -15.23 45.50 32.11
C SER A 238 -16.03 46.14 33.25
N ASN A 239 -15.92 45.63 34.48
CA ASN A 239 -16.73 46.09 35.61
C ASN A 239 -16.05 46.00 37.00
N ASP A 240 -14.82 45.51 37.10
CA ASP A 240 -14.07 45.53 38.37
C ASP A 240 -13.39 46.89 38.57
N ASN A 241 -13.81 47.62 39.62
CA ASN A 241 -13.25 48.92 39.98
C ASN A 241 -11.74 48.89 40.31
N ARG A 242 -11.14 47.73 40.58
CA ARG A 242 -9.71 47.57 40.88
C ARG A 242 -8.88 47.10 39.67
N HIS A 243 -9.53 46.72 38.58
CA HIS A 243 -8.89 46.16 37.37
C HIS A 243 -9.57 46.65 36.08
N CYS A 244 -10.00 47.92 36.05
CA CYS A 244 -10.84 48.48 34.98
C CYS A 244 -10.06 48.71 33.68
N GLY A 245 -10.42 47.99 32.62
CA GLY A 245 -9.74 47.98 31.32
C GLY A 245 -8.50 47.06 31.28
N ASP A 246 -7.71 47.03 32.35
CA ASP A 246 -6.59 46.10 32.49
C ASP A 246 -6.22 45.77 33.96
N CYS A 247 -5.36 44.78 34.16
CA CYS A 247 -4.92 44.37 35.49
C CYS A 247 -4.20 45.50 36.25
N GLY A 248 -4.67 45.81 37.46
CA GLY A 248 -4.05 46.81 38.34
C GLY A 248 -4.52 48.23 38.07
N VAL A 249 -5.41 48.44 37.10
CA VAL A 249 -5.99 49.74 36.78
C VAL A 249 -7.20 50.00 37.69
N ALA A 250 -6.98 50.63 38.84
CA ALA A 250 -8.06 51.00 39.74
C ALA A 250 -8.73 52.32 39.33
N CYS A 251 -10.05 52.41 39.45
CA CYS A 251 -10.77 53.66 39.22
C CYS A 251 -10.49 54.69 40.32
N PRO A 252 -10.44 55.99 39.98
CA PRO A 252 -10.31 57.06 40.97
C PRO A 252 -11.44 57.05 41.99
N VAL A 253 -11.20 57.66 43.16
CA VAL A 253 -12.21 57.77 44.22
C VAL A 253 -13.49 58.40 43.67
N GLY A 254 -14.62 57.74 43.92
CA GLY A 254 -15.95 58.17 43.45
C GLY A 254 -16.30 57.74 42.01
N LYS A 255 -15.45 56.98 41.33
CA LYS A 255 -15.70 56.46 39.97
C LYS A 255 -15.96 54.96 39.99
N ASN A 256 -16.78 54.49 39.04
CA ASN A 256 -17.04 53.07 38.83
C ASN A 256 -16.53 52.61 37.46
N CYS A 257 -16.17 51.33 37.36
CA CYS A 257 -15.82 50.71 36.11
C CYS A 257 -17.08 50.35 35.33
N ARG A 258 -17.18 50.87 34.11
CA ARG A 258 -18.29 50.58 33.20
C ARG A 258 -17.74 50.36 31.79
N ASN A 259 -17.98 49.16 31.25
CA ASN A 259 -17.47 48.74 29.94
C ASN A 259 -15.94 48.92 29.77
N GLY A 260 -15.18 48.74 30.86
CA GLY A 260 -13.72 48.85 30.84
C GLY A 260 -13.17 50.28 30.94
N ALA A 261 -14.00 51.26 31.28
CA ALA A 261 -13.59 52.63 31.54
C ALA A 261 -14.18 53.16 32.86
N CYS A 262 -13.41 54.00 33.56
CA CYS A 262 -13.87 54.65 34.79
C CYS A 262 -14.80 55.83 34.49
N SER A 263 -16.02 55.81 35.03
CA SER A 263 -17.04 56.85 34.84
C SER A 263 -17.66 57.33 36.14
#